data_AF-A0A2V1CMZ9-F1
#
_entry.id   AF-A0A2V1CMZ9-F1
#
_cell.length_a   1.000
_cell.length_b   1.000
_cell.length_c   1.000
_cell.angle_alpha   90.00
_cell.angle_beta   90.00
_cell.angle_gamma   90.00
#
_symmetry.space_group_name_H-M   'P 1'
#
loop_
_entity.id
_entity.type
_entity.pdbx_description
1 polymer ?
#
loop_
_entity_poly.entity_id
_entity_poly.type
_entity_poly.pdbx_seq_one_letter_code
_entity_poly.pdbx_strand_id
1 'polypeptide(L)'
;MSQPNNPTTPATTATPLPATNNISMQLLGYLVDFEPIDKLQHQHRYDVGLTSAELAAKRNAITKNVEEQFESLKALLITNLACEKCRQSPLVAGSKHATFLNPATQQLWDELVDVVDTIKNEPLEITSVHLDVVKKYFQKIETAYRRDDVAANC
;
A
#
# COMPACT_ATOMS: atom_id res chain seq x y z
N MET A 1 -3.11 -33.95 60.70
CA MET A 1 -3.92 -33.86 59.46
C MET A 1 -3.43 -32.66 58.70
N SER A 2 -2.65 -32.89 57.63
CA SER A 2 -1.93 -31.84 56.89
C SER A 2 -2.79 -31.29 55.76
N GLN A 3 -2.92 -29.96 55.67
CA GLN A 3 -3.52 -29.28 54.52
C GLN A 3 -2.60 -29.36 53.28
N PRO A 4 -3.13 -29.52 52.06
CA PRO A 4 -2.34 -29.39 50.85
C PRO A 4 -2.22 -27.92 50.44
N ASN A 5 -0.97 -27.44 50.33
CA ASN A 5 -0.64 -26.16 49.70
C ASN A 5 -0.89 -26.25 48.19
N ASN A 6 -1.66 -25.30 47.67
CA ASN A 6 -1.88 -25.13 46.23
C ASN A 6 -0.85 -24.10 45.71
N PRO A 7 0.08 -24.46 44.80
CA PRO A 7 0.95 -23.47 44.19
C PRO A 7 0.23 -22.83 43.00
N THR A 8 -0.20 -21.58 43.14
CA THR A 8 -0.63 -20.74 42.02
C THR A 8 0.61 -20.23 41.29
N THR A 9 0.86 -20.74 40.08
CA THR A 9 1.91 -20.27 39.18
C THR A 9 1.60 -18.83 38.73
N PRO A 10 2.57 -17.88 38.74
CA PRO A 10 2.33 -16.54 38.23
C PRO A 10 2.10 -16.58 36.72
N ALA A 11 1.05 -15.88 36.26
CA ALA A 11 0.85 -15.62 34.84
C ALA A 11 2.05 -14.83 34.31
N THR A 12 2.78 -15.42 33.37
CA THR A 12 3.86 -14.75 32.65
C THR A 12 3.28 -13.55 31.92
N THR A 13 3.55 -12.35 32.42
CA THR A 13 3.35 -11.08 31.71
C THR A 13 4.13 -11.15 30.41
N ALA A 14 3.43 -11.45 29.31
CA ALA A 14 3.97 -11.21 27.98
C ALA A 14 4.24 -9.70 27.89
N THR A 15 5.52 -9.33 27.75
CA THR A 15 5.90 -7.97 27.41
C THR A 15 5.13 -7.59 26.14
N PRO A 16 4.30 -6.53 26.15
CA PRO A 16 3.70 -6.04 24.93
C PRO A 16 4.85 -5.67 24.01
N LEU A 17 4.90 -6.29 22.83
CA LEU A 17 5.78 -5.81 21.76
C LEU A 17 5.46 -4.33 21.57
N PRO A 18 6.48 -3.45 21.48
CA PRO A 18 6.23 -2.05 21.21
C PRO A 18 5.40 -1.94 19.93
N ALA A 19 4.37 -1.09 19.93
CA ALA A 19 3.59 -0.75 18.75
C ALA A 19 4.44 0.11 17.79
N THR A 20 5.57 -0.42 17.35
CA THR A 20 6.52 0.28 16.48
C THR A 20 6.21 -0.05 15.04
N ASN A 21 5.29 0.74 14.49
CA ASN A 21 5.34 1.37 13.15
C ASN A 21 3.92 1.66 12.64
N ASN A 22 3.09 2.40 13.39
CA ASN A 22 1.90 3.02 12.82
C ASN A 22 2.31 4.35 12.16
N ILE A 23 3.01 4.28 11.02
CA ILE A 23 3.00 5.41 10.10
C ILE A 23 1.55 5.50 9.62
N SER A 24 0.80 6.46 10.18
CA SER A 24 -0.60 6.68 9.82
C SER A 24 -0.73 6.72 8.30
N MET A 25 -1.73 6.05 7.74
CA MET A 25 -2.00 6.10 6.30
C MET A 25 -2.45 7.49 5.83
N GLN A 26 -2.74 8.41 6.76
CA GLN A 26 -2.84 9.84 6.46
C GLN A 26 -1.50 10.43 5.95
N LEU A 27 -0.36 9.84 6.31
CA LEU A 27 0.96 10.21 5.80
C LEU A 27 1.20 9.71 4.37
N LEU A 28 0.37 8.83 3.81
CA LEU A 28 0.43 8.44 2.39
C LEU A 28 0.24 9.64 1.45
N GLY A 29 -0.48 10.67 1.91
CA GLY A 29 -0.71 11.90 1.14
C GLY A 29 0.59 12.61 0.74
N TYR A 30 1.67 12.39 1.50
CA TYR A 30 3.00 13.00 1.27
C TYR A 30 3.93 12.17 0.38
N LEU A 31 3.59 10.92 0.07
CA LEU A 31 4.46 10.01 -0.69
C LEU A 31 4.19 9.99 -2.19
N VAL A 32 3.09 10.61 -2.58
CA VAL A 32 2.65 10.64 -3.96
C VAL A 32 2.77 12.07 -4.44
N ASP A 33 3.77 12.26 -5.28
CA ASP A 33 4.19 13.56 -5.77
C ASP A 33 3.90 13.65 -7.28
N PHE A 34 3.09 14.65 -7.65
CA PHE A 34 2.77 14.91 -9.05
C PHE A 34 3.87 15.71 -9.75
N GLU A 35 4.67 16.48 -9.01
CA GLU A 35 5.63 17.44 -9.57
C GLU A 35 6.64 16.79 -10.54
N PRO A 36 7.23 15.62 -10.25
CA PRO A 36 8.15 14.96 -11.19
C PRO A 36 7.47 14.53 -12.49
N ILE A 37 6.21 14.10 -12.41
CA ILE A 37 5.41 13.67 -13.56
C ILE A 37 5.05 14.90 -14.42
N ASP A 38 4.54 15.96 -13.80
CA ASP A 38 4.18 17.22 -14.47
C ASP A 38 5.39 17.81 -15.21
N LYS A 39 6.55 17.83 -14.56
CA LYS A 39 7.80 18.30 -15.18
C LYS A 39 8.17 17.50 -16.43
N LEU A 40 8.03 16.18 -16.38
CA LEU A 40 8.32 15.31 -17.53
C LEU A 40 7.30 15.51 -18.66
N GLN A 41 6.01 15.67 -18.32
CA GLN A 41 4.95 15.97 -19.29
C GLN A 41 5.17 17.33 -19.95
N HIS A 42 5.55 18.35 -19.16
CA HIS A 42 5.87 19.68 -19.67
C HIS A 42 7.03 19.64 -20.65
N GLN A 43 8.15 19.01 -20.26
CA GLN A 43 9.30 18.84 -21.14
C GLN A 43 8.95 18.07 -22.42
N HIS A 44 8.11 17.03 -22.34
CA HIS A 44 7.65 16.31 -23.53
C HIS A 44 6.84 17.21 -24.48
N ARG A 45 6.05 18.15 -23.95
CA ARG A 45 5.16 19.01 -24.75
C ARG A 45 5.85 20.25 -25.33
N TYR A 46 6.82 20.81 -24.61
CA TYR A 46 7.32 22.16 -24.89
C TYR A 46 8.83 22.23 -25.20
N ASP A 47 9.62 21.20 -24.91
CA ASP A 47 11.03 21.21 -25.30
C ASP A 47 11.17 21.03 -26.82
N VAL A 48 11.80 22.00 -27.48
CA VAL A 48 12.03 21.98 -28.93
C VAL A 48 13.25 21.13 -29.25
N GLY A 49 13.17 20.32 -30.31
CA GLY A 49 14.32 19.57 -30.85
C GLY A 49 14.55 18.20 -30.23
N LEU A 50 13.59 17.67 -29.44
CA LEU A 50 13.66 16.30 -28.93
C LEU A 50 13.54 15.27 -30.06
N THR A 51 14.41 14.28 -30.01
CA THR A 51 14.36 13.08 -30.86
C THR A 51 13.23 12.14 -30.42
N SER A 52 12.80 11.24 -31.32
CA SER A 52 11.83 10.20 -30.98
C SER A 52 12.27 9.32 -29.81
N ALA A 53 13.58 9.09 -29.67
CA ALA A 53 14.15 8.32 -28.57
C ALA A 53 14.00 9.06 -27.22
N GLU A 54 14.21 10.37 -27.20
CA GLU A 54 14.05 11.19 -25.99
C GLU A 54 12.56 11.31 -25.59
N LEU A 55 11.66 11.43 -26.56
CA LEU A 55 10.21 11.42 -26.29
C LEU A 55 9.77 10.08 -25.68
N ALA A 56 10.26 8.96 -26.23
CA ALA A 56 10.01 7.63 -25.67
C ALA A 56 10.60 7.48 -24.26
N ALA A 57 11.82 7.97 -24.04
CA ALA A 57 12.47 7.94 -22.73
C ALA A 57 11.67 8.73 -21.67
N LYS A 58 11.10 9.88 -22.03
CA LYS A 58 10.23 10.66 -21.11
C LYS A 58 8.96 9.90 -20.74
N ARG A 59 8.29 9.25 -21.70
CA ARG A 59 7.10 8.41 -21.42
C ARG A 59 7.44 7.27 -20.46
N ASN A 60 8.54 6.56 -20.73
CA ASN A 60 9.00 5.48 -19.87
C ASN A 60 9.37 5.98 -18.46
N ALA A 61 9.98 7.17 -18.36
CA ALA A 61 10.30 7.78 -17.07
C ALA A 61 9.04 8.12 -16.26
N ILE A 62 7.99 8.62 -16.92
CA ILE A 62 6.69 8.87 -16.26
C ILE A 62 6.08 7.56 -15.76
N THR A 63 5.99 6.55 -16.63
CA THR A 63 5.45 5.22 -16.25
C THR A 63 6.22 4.62 -15.08
N LYS A 64 7.56 4.68 -15.11
CA LYS A 64 8.41 4.19 -14.01
C LYS A 64 8.16 4.95 -12.71
N ASN A 65 7.97 6.27 -12.79
CA ASN A 65 7.70 7.08 -11.60
C ASN A 65 6.37 6.68 -10.95
N VAL A 66 5.31 6.45 -11.75
CA VAL A 66 4.03 5.94 -11.25
C VAL A 66 4.20 4.58 -10.57
N GLU A 67 4.97 3.67 -11.17
CA GLU A 67 5.24 2.34 -10.63
C GLU A 67 6.00 2.40 -9.29
N GLU A 68 7.04 3.23 -9.21
CA GLU A 68 7.83 3.44 -7.98
C GLU A 68 6.97 3.99 -6.84
N GLN A 69 6.09 4.97 -7.13
CA GLN A 69 5.14 5.49 -6.16
C GLN A 69 4.15 4.42 -5.71
N PHE A 70 3.60 3.63 -6.64
CA PHE A 70 2.66 2.56 -6.34
C PHE A 70 3.27 1.48 -5.44
N GLU A 71 4.46 0.97 -5.78
CA GLU A 71 5.14 -0.05 -4.96
C GLU A 71 5.52 0.49 -3.56
N SER A 72 5.87 1.77 -3.46
CA SER A 72 6.13 2.43 -2.16
C SER A 72 4.87 2.47 -1.29
N LEU A 73 3.71 2.83 -1.86
CA LEU A 73 2.43 2.82 -1.15
C LEU A 73 2.01 1.40 -0.74
N LYS A 74 2.19 0.43 -1.63
CA LYS A 74 1.91 -0.99 -1.36
C LYS A 74 2.77 -1.52 -0.22
N ALA A 75 4.07 -1.23 -0.19
CA ALA A 75 4.95 -1.63 0.90
C ALA A 75 4.49 -1.07 2.27
N LEU A 76 3.98 0.16 2.29
CA LEU A 76 3.42 0.76 3.50
C LEU A 76 2.10 0.12 3.91
N LEU A 77 1.21 -0.15 2.95
CA LEU A 77 -0.02 -0.89 3.20
C LEU A 77 0.29 -2.25 3.85
N ILE A 78 1.22 -3.01 3.28
CA ILE A 78 1.68 -4.31 3.78
C ILE A 78 2.20 -4.18 5.23
N THR A 79 3.01 -3.15 5.50
CA THR A 79 3.58 -2.91 6.83
C THR A 79 2.50 -2.57 7.86
N ASN A 80 1.51 -1.75 7.47
CA ASN A 80 0.46 -1.25 8.36
C ASN A 80 -0.68 -2.26 8.61
N LEU A 81 -0.85 -3.23 7.72
CA LEU A 81 -1.94 -4.21 7.76
C LEU A 81 -1.51 -5.60 8.25
N ALA A 82 -0.41 -5.69 9.00
CA ALA A 82 -0.01 -6.96 9.63
C ALA A 82 -1.12 -7.48 10.56
N CYS A 83 -1.52 -8.74 10.39
CA CYS A 83 -2.52 -9.38 11.25
C CYS A 83 -2.05 -9.39 12.71
N GLU A 84 -2.90 -9.00 13.65
CA GLU A 84 -2.52 -8.89 15.06
C GLU A 84 -2.18 -10.24 15.71
N LYS A 85 -2.75 -11.35 15.20
CA LYS A 85 -2.56 -12.71 15.75
C LYS A 85 -1.35 -13.43 15.16
N CYS A 86 -1.25 -13.53 13.84
CA CYS A 86 -0.17 -14.26 13.18
C CYS A 86 1.01 -13.36 12.74
N ARG A 87 0.85 -12.03 12.82
CA ARG A 87 1.82 -11.01 12.38
C ARG A 87 2.20 -11.08 10.90
N GLN A 88 1.48 -11.86 10.11
CA GLN A 88 1.65 -11.92 8.66
C GLN A 88 0.78 -10.84 8.00
N SER A 89 1.32 -10.23 6.95
CA SER A 89 0.68 -9.14 6.22
C SER A 89 -0.04 -9.63 4.97
N PRO A 90 -1.01 -8.85 4.45
CA PRO A 90 -1.60 -9.13 3.16
C PRO A 90 -0.61 -8.95 2.02
N LEU A 91 -0.88 -9.54 0.85
CA LEU A 91 -0.12 -9.32 -0.39
C LEU A 91 1.37 -9.75 -0.35
N VAL A 92 1.76 -10.52 0.67
CA VAL A 92 3.10 -11.11 0.79
C VAL A 92 3.04 -12.58 0.37
N ALA A 93 3.88 -12.96 -0.60
CA ALA A 93 3.96 -14.35 -1.04
C ALA A 93 4.30 -15.29 0.14
N GLY A 94 3.55 -16.38 0.27
CA GLY A 94 3.70 -17.35 1.37
C GLY A 94 3.05 -16.94 2.71
N SER A 95 2.44 -15.76 2.79
CA SER A 95 1.59 -15.36 3.92
C SER A 95 0.28 -16.15 3.93
N LYS A 96 -0.26 -16.46 5.12
CA LYS A 96 -1.65 -16.93 5.29
C LYS A 96 -2.67 -15.90 4.78
N HIS A 97 -2.25 -14.64 4.66
CA HIS A 97 -3.01 -13.55 4.08
C HIS A 97 -2.46 -13.13 2.71
N ALA A 98 -1.78 -14.00 1.96
CA ALA A 98 -1.20 -13.64 0.66
C ALA A 98 -2.20 -12.95 -0.29
N THR A 99 -3.50 -13.23 -0.13
CA THR A 99 -4.60 -12.45 -0.70
C THR A 99 -5.49 -11.85 0.40
N PHE A 100 -6.29 -10.85 0.03
CA PHE A 100 -7.34 -10.36 0.92
C PHE A 100 -8.43 -11.43 1.06
N LEU A 101 -8.65 -11.90 2.29
CA LEU A 101 -9.61 -12.98 2.56
C LEU A 101 -11.06 -12.57 2.31
N ASN A 102 -11.38 -11.28 2.50
CA ASN A 102 -12.70 -10.74 2.16
C ASN A 102 -12.75 -10.41 0.66
N PRO A 103 -13.70 -10.97 -0.11
CA PRO A 103 -13.86 -10.68 -1.53
C PRO A 103 -14.05 -9.19 -1.85
N ALA A 104 -14.75 -8.43 -1.00
CA ALA A 104 -14.97 -7.01 -1.23
C ALA A 104 -13.67 -6.19 -1.09
N THR A 105 -12.80 -6.57 -0.17
CA THR A 105 -11.48 -5.93 0.01
C THR A 105 -10.52 -6.34 -1.10
N GLN A 106 -10.58 -7.60 -1.56
CA GLN A 106 -9.83 -8.05 -2.74
C GLN A 106 -10.27 -7.29 -3.99
N GLN A 107 -11.57 -7.12 -4.20
CA GLN A 107 -12.09 -6.36 -5.35
C GLN A 107 -11.56 -4.91 -5.36
N LEU A 108 -11.53 -4.23 -4.21
CA LEU A 108 -10.97 -2.87 -4.12
C LEU A 108 -9.48 -2.84 -4.50
N TRP A 109 -8.73 -3.89 -4.19
CA TRP A 109 -7.32 -4.01 -4.59
C TRP A 109 -7.19 -4.23 -6.09
N ASP A 110 -8.01 -5.11 -6.68
CA ASP A 110 -7.99 -5.38 -8.11
C ASP A 110 -8.37 -4.13 -8.91
N GLU A 111 -9.41 -3.40 -8.49
CA GLU A 111 -9.80 -2.10 -9.07
C GLU A 111 -8.68 -1.06 -8.99
N LEU A 112 -7.92 -1.03 -7.88
CA LEU A 112 -6.76 -0.15 -7.75
C LEU A 112 -5.66 -0.51 -8.75
N VAL A 113 -5.36 -1.81 -8.94
CA VAL A 113 -4.36 -2.27 -9.91
C VAL A 113 -4.78 -1.85 -11.33
N ASP A 114 -6.05 -2.02 -11.69
CA ASP A 114 -6.59 -1.61 -13.00
C ASP A 114 -6.49 -0.10 -13.22
N VAL A 115 -6.77 0.71 -12.18
CA VAL A 115 -6.61 2.17 -12.23
C VAL A 115 -5.14 2.55 -12.48
N VAL A 116 -4.20 1.92 -11.79
CA VAL A 116 -2.77 2.19 -11.96
C VAL A 116 -2.30 1.77 -13.34
N ASP A 117 -2.76 0.63 -13.85
CA ASP A 117 -2.45 0.17 -15.22
C ASP A 117 -2.99 1.13 -16.27
N THR A 118 -4.21 1.64 -16.08
CA THR A 118 -4.80 2.66 -16.97
C THR A 118 -3.96 3.95 -16.98
N ILE A 119 -3.55 4.44 -15.81
CA ILE A 119 -2.68 5.63 -15.68
C ILE A 119 -1.36 5.42 -16.42
N LYS A 120 -0.74 4.24 -16.30
CA LYS A 120 0.53 3.91 -16.96
C LYS A 120 0.42 3.84 -18.48
N ASN A 121 -0.75 3.50 -19.01
CA ASN A 121 -1.00 3.43 -20.47
C ASN A 121 -1.15 4.82 -21.10
N GLU A 122 -1.48 5.85 -20.31
CA GLU A 122 -1.64 7.22 -20.77
C GLU A 122 -0.69 8.19 -20.02
N PRO A 123 0.64 7.99 -20.11
CA PRO A 123 1.61 8.72 -19.28
C PRO A 123 1.61 10.24 -19.51
N LEU A 124 1.06 10.71 -20.63
CA LEU A 124 0.99 12.13 -20.96
C LEU A 124 -0.31 12.81 -20.49
N GLU A 125 -1.30 12.06 -20.01
CA GLU A 125 -2.59 12.58 -19.53
C GLU A 125 -2.75 12.48 -18.01
N ILE A 126 -1.68 12.08 -17.31
CA ILE A 126 -1.67 12.01 -15.85
C ILE A 126 -1.83 13.42 -15.27
N THR A 127 -2.61 13.51 -14.21
CA THR A 127 -2.87 14.74 -13.45
C THR A 127 -2.84 14.43 -11.97
N SER A 128 -2.79 15.46 -11.13
CA SER A 128 -2.91 15.32 -9.67
C SER A 128 -4.18 14.54 -9.24
N VAL A 129 -5.27 14.65 -10.00
CA VAL A 129 -6.54 13.95 -9.73
C VAL A 129 -6.36 12.43 -9.80
N HIS A 130 -5.60 11.93 -10.77
CA HIS A 130 -5.32 10.50 -10.91
C HIS A 130 -4.58 9.96 -9.68
N LEU A 131 -3.58 10.70 -9.22
CA LEU A 131 -2.81 10.37 -8.03
C LEU A 131 -3.67 10.41 -6.75
N ASP A 132 -4.61 11.34 -6.65
CA ASP A 132 -5.57 11.39 -5.55
C ASP A 132 -6.55 10.21 -5.55
N VAL A 133 -6.93 9.70 -6.73
CA VAL A 133 -7.74 8.48 -6.84
C VAL A 133 -6.98 7.27 -6.29
N VAL A 134 -5.71 7.10 -6.68
CA VAL A 134 -4.83 6.04 -6.15
C VAL A 134 -4.76 6.10 -4.62
N LYS A 135 -4.52 7.29 -4.05
CA LYS A 135 -4.53 7.50 -2.59
C LYS A 135 -5.83 7.06 -1.93
N LYS A 136 -6.98 7.46 -2.49
CA LYS A 136 -8.31 7.10 -1.96
C LYS A 136 -8.54 5.60 -1.96
N TYR A 137 -8.08 4.88 -2.98
CA TYR A 137 -8.18 3.43 -3.01
C TYR A 137 -7.37 2.78 -1.88
N PHE A 138 -6.12 3.19 -1.66
CA PHE A 138 -5.32 2.68 -0.53
C PHE A 138 -6.02 2.90 0.82
N GLN A 139 -6.62 4.09 1.04
CA GLN A 139 -7.39 4.39 2.26
C GLN A 139 -8.65 3.51 2.39
N LYS A 140 -9.38 3.27 1.30
CA LYS A 140 -10.55 2.38 1.27
C LYS A 140 -10.16 0.95 1.60
N ILE A 141 -9.08 0.44 1.00
CA ILE A 141 -8.58 -0.93 1.21
C ILE A 141 -8.16 -1.11 2.67
N GLU A 142 -7.44 -0.15 3.24
CA GLU A 142 -7.07 -0.19 4.65
C GLU A 142 -8.30 -0.23 5.57
N THR A 143 -9.26 0.65 5.32
CA THR A 143 -10.51 0.73 6.11
C THR A 143 -11.28 -0.58 6.01
N ALA A 144 -11.40 -1.13 4.80
CA ALA A 144 -12.08 -2.39 4.57
C ALA A 144 -11.35 -3.56 5.28
N TYR A 145 -10.03 -3.65 5.14
CA TYR A 145 -9.22 -4.69 5.78
C TYR A 145 -9.32 -4.67 7.30
N ARG A 146 -9.27 -3.48 7.93
CA ARG A 146 -9.43 -3.35 9.40
C ARG A 146 -10.83 -3.78 9.86
N ARG A 147 -11.86 -3.59 9.04
CA ARG A 147 -13.22 -4.05 9.32
C ARG A 147 -13.37 -5.57 9.17
N ASP A 148 -12.56 -6.20 8.32
CA ASP A 148 -12.68 -7.63 8.00
C ASP A 148 -12.29 -8.58 9.13
N ASP A 149 -11.82 -8.05 10.27
CA ASP A 149 -11.38 -8.82 11.45
C ASP A 149 -10.55 -10.05 11.07
N VAL A 150 -9.51 -9.81 10.29
CA VAL A 150 -8.69 -10.87 9.68
C VAL A 150 -8.06 -11.79 10.73
N ALA A 151 -7.88 -11.30 11.96
CA ALA A 151 -7.42 -12.07 13.11
C ALA A 151 -8.40 -13.17 13.56
N ALA A 152 -9.71 -13.04 13.32
CA ALA A 152 -10.70 -14.07 13.63
C ALA A 152 -10.54 -15.33 12.77
N ASN A 153 -10.00 -15.18 11.55
CA ASN A 153 -9.75 -16.28 10.61
C ASN A 153 -8.34 -16.88 10.76
N CYS A 154 -7.57 -16.43 11.75
CA CYS A 154 -6.22 -16.91 12.02
C CYS A 154 -6.17 -18.13 12.92
#